data_AF-A0A6I5RH27-F1
#
_entry.id   AF-A0A6I5RH27-F1
#
_cell.length_a   1.000
_cell.length_b   1.000
_cell.length_c   1.000
_cell.angle_alpha   90.00
_cell.angle_beta   90.00
_cell.angle_gamma   90.00
#
_symmetry.space_group_name_H-M   'P 1'
#
loop_
_entity.id
_entity.type
_entity.pdbx_description
1 polymer ?
#
loop_
_entity_poly.entity_id
_entity_poly.type
_entity_poly.pdbx_seq_one_letter_code
_entity_poly.pdbx_strand_id
1 'polypeptide(L)'
;MPRSVCIHPDNRQAVALALERNGFLTQGDLAAHLEIARSTVSNFFRGVKISIAKFEEISEALGLEAREIIQSQDSEPQLASTPEVSQTTFYAYDQDWVGREELVANLHAQVQGTCRLMMITGIAGVGKTALSERLSLELSEFGTPLQENFDAEDRSIDFSSFAARLLEKFGQGVTPSDRADIAQLLTRLIQALQTTPRLLLIDSLEELLQGNEKEGWSEFQDEAFLSFFQHVLSTEQFQSRIVVTSQALPSQLLTYGSRYRSTWATQLLTGLSSSEQLALFDKTGLDVSPDAEAYSTLVRMGKAYEGHPLALRIISGEIGGKPFFGDVLAYWNRYGHEIEAVETAIAEAEAGQVVGADDKWRLDRFTRELRRNVRARLEQTLQRLRQDAKFAYILLCEASVYRCAVPEDWWLSHLEYWDCNEETRENALDALKDRFLVEEAISAGDYTLRQHALIRSVSLDHLNQLDQVYE
;
A
#
# COMPACT_ATOMS: atom_id res chain seq x y z
N MET A 1 -13.73 -35.23 5.20
CA MET A 1 -13.60 -35.13 3.73
C MET A 1 -13.28 -33.70 3.37
N PRO A 2 -12.33 -33.45 2.45
CA PRO A 2 -12.02 -32.08 2.01
C PRO A 2 -13.29 -31.40 1.50
N ARG A 3 -13.50 -30.13 1.84
CA ARG A 3 -14.67 -29.34 1.37
C ARG A 3 -14.42 -28.70 0.00
N SER A 4 -13.16 -28.68 -0.44
CA SER A 4 -12.72 -28.07 -1.69
C SER A 4 -11.55 -28.83 -2.30
N VAL A 5 -11.45 -28.78 -3.62
CA VAL A 5 -10.53 -29.57 -4.47
C VAL A 5 -10.06 -28.73 -5.65
N CYS A 6 -8.95 -29.10 -6.28
CA CYS A 6 -8.40 -28.41 -7.45
C CYS A 6 -7.92 -29.40 -8.51
N ILE A 7 -7.72 -28.90 -9.73
CA ILE A 7 -7.25 -29.70 -10.87
C ILE A 7 -5.76 -30.04 -10.69
N HIS A 8 -5.41 -31.29 -10.95
CA HIS A 8 -4.02 -31.74 -11.03
C HIS A 8 -3.27 -30.95 -12.11
N PRO A 9 -2.05 -30.41 -11.84
CA PRO A 9 -1.32 -29.58 -12.80
C PRO A 9 -1.22 -30.17 -14.21
N ASP A 10 -0.97 -31.47 -14.33
CA ASP A 10 -0.83 -32.19 -15.61
C ASP A 10 -2.11 -32.22 -16.46
N ASN A 11 -3.27 -31.99 -15.85
CA ASN A 11 -4.56 -32.02 -16.52
C ASN A 11 -5.05 -30.63 -16.97
N ARG A 12 -4.34 -29.55 -16.64
CA ARG A 12 -4.76 -28.17 -16.99
C ARG A 12 -4.90 -27.94 -18.50
N GLN A 13 -3.97 -28.47 -19.28
CA GLN A 13 -4.02 -28.35 -20.75
C GLN A 13 -5.18 -29.16 -21.34
N ALA A 14 -5.44 -30.36 -20.81
CA ALA A 14 -6.56 -31.20 -21.23
C ALA A 14 -7.91 -30.53 -20.92
N VAL A 15 -8.03 -29.91 -19.75
CA VAL A 15 -9.21 -29.15 -19.32
C VAL A 15 -9.44 -27.92 -20.20
N ALA A 16 -8.38 -27.18 -20.56
CA ALA A 16 -8.46 -26.07 -21.50
C ALA A 16 -8.98 -26.50 -22.88
N LEU A 17 -8.48 -27.61 -23.42
CA LEU A 17 -8.95 -28.18 -24.70
C LEU A 17 -10.39 -28.71 -24.61
N ALA A 18 -10.83 -29.17 -23.44
CA ALA A 18 -12.20 -29.64 -23.23
C ALA A 18 -13.23 -28.50 -23.34
N LEU A 19 -12.85 -27.26 -23.04
CA LEU A 19 -13.73 -26.09 -23.16
C LEU A 19 -14.19 -25.90 -24.62
N GLU A 20 -13.26 -25.87 -25.57
CA GLU A 20 -13.56 -25.75 -27.00
C GLU A 20 -14.26 -26.99 -27.54
N ARG A 21 -13.83 -28.19 -27.14
CA ARG A 21 -14.41 -29.47 -27.58
C ARG A 21 -15.88 -29.62 -27.24
N ASN A 22 -16.34 -29.02 -26.14
CA ASN A 22 -17.74 -29.07 -25.71
C ASN A 22 -18.53 -27.82 -26.15
N GLY A 23 -18.00 -27.02 -27.07
CA GLY A 23 -18.75 -25.95 -27.74
C GLY A 23 -18.80 -24.62 -26.98
N PHE A 24 -17.98 -24.43 -25.94
CA PHE A 24 -17.85 -23.15 -25.24
C PHE A 24 -16.70 -22.33 -25.85
N LEU A 25 -17.00 -21.12 -26.34
CA LEU A 25 -15.99 -20.23 -26.94
C LEU A 25 -15.12 -19.56 -25.86
N THR A 26 -15.68 -19.33 -24.68
CA THR A 26 -15.00 -18.71 -23.55
C THR A 26 -15.40 -19.36 -22.22
N GLN A 27 -14.59 -19.15 -21.17
CA GLN A 27 -14.99 -19.51 -19.80
C GLN A 27 -16.24 -18.75 -19.32
N GLY A 28 -16.53 -17.59 -19.94
CA GLY A 28 -17.74 -16.82 -19.67
C GLY A 28 -19.00 -17.53 -20.18
N ASP A 29 -18.93 -18.17 -21.35
CA ASP A 29 -20.04 -18.93 -21.92
C ASP A 29 -20.37 -20.16 -21.07
N LEU A 30 -19.35 -20.86 -20.59
CA LEU A 30 -19.52 -21.98 -19.66
C LEU A 30 -20.12 -21.52 -18.32
N ALA A 31 -19.67 -20.39 -17.79
CA ALA A 31 -20.21 -19.83 -16.56
C ALA A 31 -21.69 -19.44 -16.71
N ALA A 32 -22.06 -18.84 -17.84
CA ALA A 32 -23.44 -18.49 -18.17
C ALA A 32 -24.31 -19.75 -18.35
N HIS A 33 -23.79 -20.78 -19.00
CA HIS A 33 -24.49 -22.05 -19.21
C HIS A 33 -24.80 -22.79 -17.90
N LEU A 34 -23.85 -22.78 -16.96
CA LEU A 34 -23.99 -23.42 -15.65
C LEU A 34 -24.68 -22.54 -14.60
N GLU A 35 -25.01 -21.29 -14.94
CA GLU A 35 -25.55 -20.30 -13.99
C GLU A 35 -24.67 -20.12 -12.73
N ILE A 36 -23.35 -20.24 -12.88
CA ILE A 36 -22.37 -20.04 -11.80
C ILE A 36 -21.50 -18.81 -12.04
N ALA A 37 -20.82 -18.34 -10.98
CA ALA A 37 -19.92 -17.20 -11.11
C ALA A 37 -18.75 -17.54 -12.06
N ARG A 38 -18.44 -16.62 -12.99
CA ARG A 38 -17.26 -16.74 -13.87
C ARG A 38 -15.96 -16.90 -13.09
N SER A 39 -15.87 -16.33 -11.88
CA SER A 39 -14.73 -16.53 -10.98
C SER A 39 -14.58 -17.98 -10.51
N THR A 40 -15.68 -18.72 -10.31
CA THR A 40 -15.64 -20.16 -9.97
C THR A 40 -15.11 -20.98 -11.13
N VAL A 41 -15.55 -20.68 -12.37
CA VAL A 41 -15.01 -21.30 -13.58
C VAL A 41 -13.53 -20.94 -13.75
N SER A 42 -13.16 -19.66 -13.63
CA SER A 42 -11.76 -19.23 -13.73
C SER A 42 -10.86 -19.93 -12.70
N ASN A 43 -11.33 -20.07 -11.45
CA ASN A 43 -10.62 -20.78 -10.40
C ASN A 43 -10.43 -22.26 -10.74
N PHE A 44 -11.44 -22.93 -11.32
CA PHE A 44 -11.31 -24.30 -11.83
C PHE A 44 -10.18 -24.41 -12.85
N PHE A 45 -10.19 -23.61 -13.92
CA PHE A 45 -9.17 -23.66 -14.98
C PHE A 45 -7.76 -23.26 -14.48
N ARG A 46 -7.66 -22.39 -13.47
CA ARG A 46 -6.39 -22.00 -12.84
C ARG A 46 -5.85 -23.03 -11.85
N GLY A 47 -6.62 -24.08 -11.54
CA GLY A 47 -6.26 -25.07 -10.52
C GLY A 47 -6.29 -24.50 -9.10
N VAL A 48 -7.15 -23.52 -8.85
CA VAL A 48 -7.45 -22.98 -7.51
C VAL A 48 -8.54 -23.84 -6.87
N LYS A 49 -8.47 -24.03 -5.54
CA LYS A 49 -9.47 -24.84 -4.81
C LYS A 49 -10.87 -24.25 -4.94
N ILE A 50 -11.82 -25.05 -5.39
CA ILE A 50 -13.25 -24.74 -5.40
C ILE A 50 -14.03 -25.84 -4.68
N SER A 51 -15.30 -25.60 -4.33
CA SER A 51 -16.10 -26.63 -3.65
C SER A 51 -16.25 -27.88 -4.53
N ILE A 52 -16.30 -29.06 -3.91
CA ILE A 52 -16.44 -30.34 -4.64
C ILE A 52 -17.66 -30.32 -5.57
N ALA A 53 -18.80 -29.81 -5.09
CA ALA A 53 -20.01 -29.72 -5.90
C ALA A 53 -19.81 -28.88 -7.17
N LYS A 54 -19.12 -27.74 -7.08
CA LYS A 54 -18.82 -26.90 -8.26
C LYS A 54 -17.74 -27.52 -9.14
N PHE A 55 -16.81 -28.27 -8.57
CA PHE A 55 -15.81 -29.02 -9.34
C PHE A 55 -16.46 -30.12 -10.18
N GLU A 56 -17.36 -30.90 -9.60
CA GLU A 56 -18.11 -31.95 -10.29
C GLU A 56 -19.01 -31.36 -11.39
N GLU A 57 -19.76 -30.29 -11.07
CA GLU A 57 -20.64 -29.59 -12.02
C GLU A 57 -19.89 -29.03 -13.25
N ILE A 58 -18.71 -28.44 -13.04
CA ILE A 58 -17.88 -27.95 -14.16
C ILE A 58 -17.25 -29.11 -14.94
N SER A 59 -16.81 -30.18 -14.25
CA SER A 59 -16.20 -31.34 -14.91
C SER A 59 -17.21 -32.06 -15.81
N GLU A 60 -18.45 -32.21 -15.33
CA GLU A 60 -19.55 -32.83 -16.07
C GLU A 60 -19.89 -32.03 -17.34
N ALA A 61 -19.99 -30.70 -17.25
CA ALA A 61 -20.24 -29.84 -18.41
C ALA A 61 -19.12 -29.87 -19.46
N LEU A 62 -17.90 -30.21 -19.04
CA LEU A 62 -16.74 -30.38 -19.92
C LEU A 62 -16.55 -31.84 -20.38
N GLY A 63 -17.43 -32.76 -20.01
CA GLY A 63 -17.32 -34.18 -20.34
C GLY A 63 -16.06 -34.84 -19.76
N LEU A 64 -15.61 -34.37 -18.60
CA LEU A 64 -14.41 -34.86 -17.90
C LEU A 64 -14.81 -35.64 -16.64
N GLU A 65 -14.12 -36.75 -16.39
CA GLU A 65 -14.27 -37.51 -15.15
C GLU A 65 -13.55 -36.79 -14.01
N ALA A 66 -14.31 -36.21 -13.06
CA ALA A 66 -13.77 -35.40 -11.96
C ALA A 66 -12.67 -36.13 -11.17
N ARG A 67 -12.76 -37.46 -11.01
CA ARG A 67 -11.79 -38.29 -10.29
C ARG A 67 -10.45 -38.44 -11.00
N GLU A 68 -10.41 -38.27 -12.32
CA GLU A 68 -9.19 -38.39 -13.12
C GLU A 68 -8.40 -37.08 -13.16
N ILE A 69 -9.11 -35.95 -13.02
CA ILE A 69 -8.52 -34.61 -13.10
C ILE A 69 -8.25 -33.95 -11.75
N ILE A 70 -8.82 -34.48 -10.67
CA ILE A 70 -8.61 -33.97 -9.30
C ILE A 70 -7.18 -34.25 -8.83
N GLN A 71 -6.58 -33.28 -8.13
CA GLN A 71 -5.29 -33.50 -7.47
C GLN A 71 -5.48 -34.39 -6.23
N SER A 72 -5.07 -35.67 -6.32
CA SER A 72 -5.03 -36.62 -5.21
C SER A 72 -4.14 -36.10 -4.07
N GLN A 73 -4.56 -36.25 -2.81
CA GLN A 73 -3.75 -35.85 -1.64
C GLN A 73 -2.50 -36.72 -1.42
N ASP A 74 -2.30 -37.79 -2.22
CA ASP A 74 -1.26 -38.81 -2.03
C ASP A 74 -0.13 -38.73 -3.08
N SER A 75 0.22 -37.54 -3.55
CA SER A 75 1.31 -37.38 -4.53
C SER A 75 2.22 -36.21 -4.16
N GLU A 76 2.85 -36.32 -2.98
CA GLU A 76 4.18 -35.76 -2.76
C GLU A 76 5.22 -36.78 -3.25
N PRO A 77 6.08 -36.44 -4.23
CA PRO A 77 7.29 -37.22 -4.45
C PRO A 77 8.30 -36.90 -3.34
N GLN A 78 8.57 -37.88 -2.49
CA GLN A 78 9.73 -37.88 -1.61
C GLN A 78 11.02 -37.89 -2.45
N LEU A 79 11.76 -36.78 -2.48
CA LEU A 79 13.19 -36.77 -2.75
C LEU A 79 13.86 -35.56 -2.07
N ALA A 80 14.82 -35.89 -1.20
CA ALA A 80 15.82 -35.05 -0.56
C ALA A 80 15.33 -33.96 0.43
N SER A 81 15.65 -34.22 1.69
CA SER A 81 15.67 -33.25 2.79
C SER A 81 16.31 -31.93 2.36
N THR A 82 15.46 -30.93 2.13
CA THR A 82 15.82 -29.53 2.05
C THR A 82 15.02 -28.87 3.17
N PRO A 83 15.62 -28.06 4.05
CA PRO A 83 14.94 -27.56 5.25
C PRO A 83 13.69 -26.80 4.84
N GLU A 84 12.61 -26.98 5.61
CA GLU A 84 11.35 -26.26 5.48
C GLU A 84 11.60 -24.77 5.20
N VAL A 85 11.44 -24.37 3.93
CA VAL A 85 11.25 -22.97 3.59
C VAL A 85 9.82 -22.68 4.02
N SER A 86 9.67 -22.12 5.23
CA SER A 86 8.44 -21.48 5.66
C SER A 86 7.90 -20.66 4.50
N GLN A 87 6.76 -21.08 3.93
CA GLN A 87 6.08 -20.32 2.90
C GLN A 87 5.81 -18.94 3.48
N THR A 88 6.57 -17.94 3.05
CA THR A 88 6.35 -16.56 3.45
C THR A 88 4.98 -16.16 2.94
N THR A 89 4.01 -16.02 3.83
CA THR A 89 2.66 -15.57 3.49
C THR A 89 2.67 -14.06 3.35
N PHE A 90 2.73 -13.57 2.12
CA PHE A 90 2.52 -12.15 1.82
C PHE A 90 1.02 -11.82 1.86
N TYR A 91 0.70 -10.61 2.30
CA TYR A 91 -0.68 -10.12 2.39
C TYR A 91 -0.96 -8.88 1.53
N ALA A 92 0.07 -8.22 1.00
CA ALA A 92 -0.08 -7.03 0.14
C ALA A 92 0.44 -7.27 -1.29
N TYR A 93 1.53 -7.99 -1.45
CA TYR A 93 2.10 -8.40 -2.73
C TYR A 93 1.31 -9.60 -3.27
N ASP A 94 0.77 -9.43 -4.48
CA ASP A 94 -0.05 -10.43 -5.13
C ASP A 94 0.28 -10.53 -6.63
N GLN A 95 -0.43 -11.43 -7.31
CA GLN A 95 -0.23 -11.68 -8.73
C GLN A 95 -0.53 -10.47 -9.61
N ASP A 96 -1.27 -9.46 -9.14
CA ASP A 96 -1.66 -8.27 -9.90
C ASP A 96 -0.62 -7.14 -9.83
N TRP A 97 0.52 -7.34 -9.15
CA TRP A 97 1.60 -6.35 -9.10
C TRP A 97 2.11 -5.98 -10.50
N VAL A 98 2.27 -4.69 -10.80
CA VAL A 98 2.82 -4.19 -12.06
C VAL A 98 3.86 -3.10 -11.85
N GLY A 99 4.79 -3.01 -12.78
CA GLY A 99 5.73 -1.91 -12.85
C GLY A 99 6.77 -1.92 -11.74
N ARG A 100 7.41 -0.76 -11.58
CA ARG A 100 8.42 -0.44 -10.57
C ARG A 100 9.66 -1.32 -10.68
N GLU A 101 9.95 -1.89 -11.85
CA GLU A 101 11.11 -2.77 -12.04
C GLU A 101 12.42 -2.02 -11.77
N GLU A 102 12.56 -0.81 -12.29
CA GLU A 102 13.73 0.04 -12.05
C GLU A 102 13.85 0.42 -10.57
N LEU A 103 12.72 0.79 -9.94
CA LEU A 103 12.69 1.13 -8.52
C LEU A 103 13.11 -0.07 -7.64
N VAL A 104 12.57 -1.26 -7.90
CA VAL A 104 12.93 -2.49 -7.18
C VAL A 104 14.41 -2.80 -7.37
N ALA A 105 14.94 -2.70 -8.59
CA ALA A 105 16.36 -2.94 -8.86
C ALA A 105 17.26 -1.95 -8.10
N ASN A 106 16.89 -0.66 -8.07
CA ASN A 106 17.62 0.38 -7.35
C ASN A 106 17.60 0.14 -5.84
N LEU A 107 16.43 -0.17 -5.27
CA LEU A 107 16.30 -0.46 -3.83
C LEU A 107 17.03 -1.74 -3.44
N HIS A 108 16.96 -2.79 -4.26
CA HIS A 108 17.72 -4.01 -4.06
C HIS A 108 19.22 -3.70 -3.99
N ALA A 109 19.77 -2.96 -4.95
CA ALA A 109 21.19 -2.60 -4.96
C ALA A 109 21.60 -1.78 -3.71
N GLN A 110 20.76 -0.85 -3.27
CA GLN A 110 21.01 -0.05 -2.07
C GLN A 110 21.01 -0.91 -0.79
N VAL A 111 19.97 -1.73 -0.60
CA VAL A 111 19.79 -2.58 0.59
C VAL A 111 20.83 -3.70 0.63
N GLN A 112 21.17 -4.31 -0.50
CA GLN A 112 22.22 -5.31 -0.59
C GLN A 112 23.61 -4.71 -0.26
N GLY A 113 23.82 -3.45 -0.64
CA GLY A 113 25.03 -2.68 -0.34
C GLY A 113 25.16 -2.31 1.14
N THR A 114 25.47 -1.03 1.40
CA THR A 114 25.74 -0.54 2.76
C THR A 114 24.50 -0.11 3.52
N CYS A 115 23.36 0.11 2.84
CA CYS A 115 22.13 0.54 3.48
C CYS A 115 21.62 -0.55 4.42
N ARG A 116 21.57 -0.28 5.71
CA ARG A 116 21.09 -1.21 6.74
C ARG A 116 19.62 -1.01 7.04
N LEU A 117 19.15 0.22 6.87
CA LEU A 117 17.81 0.66 7.20
C LEU A 117 17.26 1.50 6.05
N MET A 118 16.32 0.90 5.32
CA MET A 118 15.61 1.50 4.19
C MET A 118 14.18 1.82 4.62
N MET A 119 13.81 3.11 4.65
CA MET A 119 12.42 3.50 4.85
C MET A 119 11.73 3.75 3.52
N ILE A 120 10.67 3.00 3.23
CA ILE A 120 9.76 3.23 2.12
C ILE A 120 8.57 4.02 2.66
N THR A 121 8.39 5.24 2.16
CA THR A 121 7.40 6.18 2.68
C THR A 121 6.39 6.64 1.62
N GLY A 122 5.34 7.35 2.03
CA GLY A 122 4.31 7.87 1.14
C GLY A 122 2.89 7.64 1.68
N ILE A 123 1.88 8.10 0.93
CA ILE A 123 0.48 8.11 1.38
C ILE A 123 -0.12 6.70 1.53
N ALA A 124 -1.26 6.61 2.24
CA ALA A 124 -2.01 5.36 2.39
C ALA A 124 -2.38 4.75 1.03
N GLY A 125 -2.18 3.44 0.84
CA GLY A 125 -2.62 2.76 -0.38
C GLY A 125 -1.74 2.95 -1.63
N VAL A 126 -0.61 3.66 -1.53
CA VAL A 126 0.36 3.82 -2.64
C VAL A 126 1.22 2.57 -2.93
N GLY A 127 1.04 1.51 -2.14
CA GLY A 127 1.69 0.20 -2.35
C GLY A 127 3.04 0.01 -1.65
N LYS A 128 3.27 0.68 -0.51
CA LYS A 128 4.50 0.56 0.29
C LYS A 128 4.75 -0.87 0.77
N THR A 129 3.77 -1.47 1.45
CA THR A 129 3.86 -2.86 1.95
C THR A 129 4.11 -3.84 0.82
N ALA A 130 3.36 -3.73 -0.29
CA ALA A 130 3.54 -4.57 -1.46
C ALA A 130 4.94 -4.40 -2.10
N LEU A 131 5.50 -3.19 -2.11
CA LEU A 131 6.88 -2.95 -2.56
C LEU A 131 7.90 -3.61 -1.63
N SER A 132 7.72 -3.51 -0.32
CA SER A 132 8.59 -4.14 0.68
C SER A 132 8.58 -5.68 0.56
N GLU A 133 7.40 -6.27 0.41
CA GLU A 133 7.25 -7.72 0.16
C GLU A 133 7.85 -8.14 -1.18
N ARG A 134 7.61 -7.37 -2.26
CA ARG A 134 8.22 -7.61 -3.59
C ARG A 134 9.75 -7.53 -3.54
N LEU A 135 10.30 -6.55 -2.82
CA LEU A 135 11.74 -6.36 -2.64
C LEU A 135 12.35 -7.52 -1.85
N SER A 136 11.63 -8.05 -0.85
CA SER A 136 12.10 -9.19 -0.05
C SER A 136 12.35 -10.46 -0.88
N LEU A 137 11.64 -10.62 -2.01
CA LEU A 137 11.88 -11.71 -2.96
C LEU A 137 13.22 -11.58 -3.68
N GLU A 138 13.66 -10.36 -3.99
CA GLU A 138 14.98 -10.12 -4.61
C GLU A 138 16.11 -10.27 -3.59
N LEU A 139 15.84 -10.00 -2.30
CA LEU A 139 16.79 -10.07 -1.20
C LEU A 139 16.85 -11.46 -0.55
N SER A 140 16.66 -12.52 -1.34
CA SER A 140 16.58 -13.91 -0.89
C SER A 140 17.85 -14.42 -0.18
N GLU A 141 19.00 -13.76 -0.40
CA GLU A 141 20.27 -14.07 0.28
C GLU A 141 20.21 -13.84 1.80
N PHE A 142 19.25 -13.06 2.30
CA PHE A 142 18.99 -12.85 3.73
C PHE A 142 18.03 -13.89 4.33
N GLY A 143 17.64 -14.90 3.53
CA GLY A 143 16.72 -15.96 3.93
C GLY A 143 15.27 -15.49 4.06
N THR A 144 14.43 -16.32 4.68
CA THR A 144 13.03 -15.99 4.96
C THR A 144 12.93 -14.71 5.80
N PRO A 145 12.19 -13.68 5.35
CA PRO A 145 12.10 -12.41 6.07
C PRO A 145 11.36 -12.56 7.40
N LEU A 146 11.85 -11.85 8.41
CA LEU A 146 11.15 -11.65 9.68
C LEU A 146 10.16 -10.50 9.48
N GLN A 147 8.86 -10.77 9.59
CA GLN A 147 7.82 -9.75 9.41
C GLN A 147 7.24 -9.30 10.75
N GLU A 148 7.15 -7.98 10.92
CA GLU A 148 6.49 -7.30 12.04
C GLU A 148 5.54 -6.25 11.47
N ASN A 149 4.23 -6.50 11.50
CA ASN A 149 3.19 -5.56 11.10
C ASN A 149 2.54 -4.96 12.36
N PHE A 150 2.61 -3.63 12.51
CA PHE A 150 2.05 -2.91 13.66
C PHE A 150 0.59 -2.48 13.50
N ASP A 151 0.03 -2.52 12.28
CA ASP A 151 -1.39 -2.28 12.00
C ASP A 151 -2.25 -3.55 12.17
N ALA A 152 -1.63 -4.70 12.42
CA ALA A 152 -2.36 -5.95 12.67
C ALA A 152 -3.12 -5.91 14.01
N GLU A 153 -4.37 -6.40 14.01
CA GLU A 153 -5.17 -6.58 15.23
C GLU A 153 -4.38 -7.38 16.30
N ASP A 154 -4.48 -6.97 17.57
CA ASP A 154 -3.78 -7.55 18.73
C ASP A 154 -2.25 -7.40 18.75
N ARG A 155 -1.66 -6.53 17.92
CA ARG A 155 -0.22 -6.24 18.01
C ARG A 155 0.10 -5.31 19.16
N SER A 156 0.92 -5.78 20.11
CA SER A 156 1.52 -4.87 21.09
C SER A 156 2.57 -3.96 20.44
N ILE A 157 2.44 -2.67 20.70
CA ILE A 157 3.30 -1.59 20.21
C ILE A 157 4.51 -1.32 21.11
N ASP A 158 4.68 -2.05 22.22
CA ASP A 158 5.83 -1.92 23.10
C ASP A 158 7.08 -2.65 22.55
N PHE A 159 8.27 -2.10 22.84
CA PHE A 159 9.53 -2.64 22.36
C PHE A 159 9.85 -4.00 22.97
N SER A 160 9.47 -4.26 24.22
CA SER A 160 9.74 -5.53 24.89
C SER A 160 9.10 -6.71 24.16
N SER A 161 7.85 -6.54 23.71
CA SER A 161 7.11 -7.53 22.95
C SER A 161 7.67 -7.69 21.53
N PHE A 162 8.06 -6.60 20.87
CA PHE A 162 8.75 -6.63 19.57
C PHE A 162 10.07 -7.40 19.64
N ALA A 163 10.95 -7.04 20.59
CA ALA A 163 12.24 -7.67 20.74
C ALA A 163 12.11 -9.16 21.11
N ALA A 164 11.17 -9.50 21.99
CA ALA A 164 10.93 -10.89 22.38
C ALA A 164 10.52 -11.77 21.19
N ARG A 165 9.55 -11.32 20.38
CA ARG A 165 9.10 -12.05 19.18
C ARG A 165 10.23 -12.26 18.18
N LEU A 166 11.05 -11.23 17.95
CA LEU A 166 12.19 -11.35 17.03
C LEU A 166 13.23 -12.33 17.58
N LEU A 167 13.62 -12.20 18.84
CA LEU A 167 14.57 -13.11 19.49
C LEU A 167 14.10 -14.56 19.46
N GLU A 168 12.81 -14.82 19.70
CA GLU A 168 12.21 -16.15 19.57
C GLU A 168 12.33 -16.68 18.12
N LYS A 169 12.13 -15.84 17.10
CA LYS A 169 12.37 -16.19 15.69
C LYS A 169 13.86 -16.44 15.36
N PHE A 170 14.78 -15.87 16.15
CA PHE A 170 16.20 -16.21 16.14
C PHE A 170 16.54 -17.49 16.93
N GLY A 171 15.54 -18.16 17.51
CA GLY A 171 15.73 -19.35 18.34
C GLY A 171 16.22 -19.05 19.76
N GLN A 172 16.17 -17.79 20.19
CA GLN A 172 16.55 -17.37 21.54
C GLN A 172 15.30 -17.24 22.42
N GLY A 173 15.19 -18.08 23.45
CA GLY A 173 14.11 -17.98 24.42
C GLY A 173 14.15 -16.66 25.19
N VAL A 174 12.98 -16.10 25.47
CA VAL A 174 12.83 -14.85 26.24
C VAL A 174 11.92 -15.09 27.44
N THR A 175 12.48 -14.93 28.64
CA THR A 175 11.78 -15.13 29.91
C THR A 175 11.00 -13.87 30.31
N PRO A 176 10.02 -13.97 31.23
CA PRO A 176 9.34 -12.79 31.77
C PRO A 176 10.29 -11.79 32.45
N SER A 177 11.37 -12.26 33.09
CA SER A 177 12.40 -11.37 33.64
C SER A 177 13.19 -10.64 32.57
N ASP A 178 13.48 -11.30 31.43
CA ASP A 178 14.13 -10.63 30.30
C ASP A 178 13.23 -9.51 29.75
N ARG A 179 11.91 -9.73 29.70
CA ARG A 179 10.94 -8.71 29.23
C ARG A 179 10.91 -7.46 30.10
N ALA A 180 11.31 -7.55 31.36
CA ALA A 180 11.42 -6.40 32.26
C ALA A 180 12.74 -5.63 32.09
N ASP A 181 13.79 -6.25 31.53
CA ASP A 181 15.09 -5.61 31.28
C ASP A 181 15.22 -5.22 29.80
N ILE A 182 14.66 -4.05 29.46
CA ILE A 182 14.65 -3.51 28.10
C ILE A 182 16.07 -3.32 27.55
N ALA A 183 17.03 -2.90 28.37
CA ALA A 183 18.41 -2.68 27.95
C ALA A 183 19.08 -4.00 27.56
N GLN A 184 18.85 -5.07 28.32
CA GLN A 184 19.35 -6.39 28.00
C GLN A 184 18.68 -6.95 26.72
N LEU A 185 17.36 -6.79 26.57
CA LEU A 185 16.66 -7.22 25.36
C LEU A 185 17.16 -6.51 24.10
N LEU A 186 17.32 -5.19 24.18
CA LEU A 186 17.87 -4.37 23.10
C LEU A 186 19.26 -4.89 22.70
N THR A 187 20.15 -5.11 23.68
CA THR A 187 21.50 -5.62 23.45
C THR A 187 21.49 -6.98 22.75
N ARG A 188 20.65 -7.91 23.23
CA ARG A 188 20.52 -9.26 22.63
C ARG A 188 20.01 -9.20 21.19
N LEU A 189 18.98 -8.39 20.94
CA LEU A 189 18.40 -8.26 19.60
C LEU A 189 19.41 -7.67 18.61
N ILE A 190 20.10 -6.59 19.02
CA ILE A 190 21.14 -5.99 18.20
C ILE A 190 22.25 -7.01 17.92
N GLN A 191 22.73 -7.75 18.91
CA GLN A 191 23.74 -8.78 18.70
C GLN A 191 23.29 -9.88 17.74
N ALA A 192 22.02 -10.32 17.82
CA ALA A 192 21.46 -11.30 16.88
C ALA A 192 21.47 -10.76 15.44
N LEU A 193 21.03 -9.52 15.23
CA LEU A 193 21.00 -8.87 13.91
C LEU A 193 22.41 -8.57 13.36
N GLN A 194 23.36 -8.31 14.24
CA GLN A 194 24.77 -8.08 13.87
C GLN A 194 25.43 -9.36 13.33
N THR A 195 25.13 -10.51 13.93
CA THR A 195 25.88 -11.77 13.73
C THR A 195 25.18 -12.78 12.82
N THR A 196 23.87 -12.59 12.59
CA THR A 196 23.06 -13.50 11.76
C THR A 196 22.42 -12.69 10.64
N PRO A 197 22.76 -12.94 9.36
CA PRO A 197 22.12 -12.25 8.24
C PRO A 197 20.62 -12.57 8.21
N ARG A 198 19.79 -11.54 8.33
CA ARG A 198 18.33 -11.60 8.20
C ARG A 198 17.80 -10.35 7.52
N LEU A 199 16.65 -10.49 6.88
CA LEU A 199 15.83 -9.38 6.42
C LEU A 199 14.67 -9.18 7.42
N LEU A 200 14.59 -8.00 8.02
CA LEU A 200 13.49 -7.59 8.88
C LEU A 200 12.59 -6.61 8.12
N LEU A 201 11.32 -6.99 7.94
CA LEU A 201 10.30 -6.12 7.37
C LEU A 201 9.44 -5.57 8.52
N ILE A 202 9.45 -4.26 8.70
CA ILE A 202 8.59 -3.56 9.65
C ILE A 202 7.52 -2.82 8.84
N ASP A 203 6.25 -3.19 9.01
CA ASP A 203 5.13 -2.50 8.37
C ASP A 203 4.36 -1.62 9.34
N SER A 204 3.87 -0.50 8.80
CA SER A 204 3.11 0.54 9.50
C SER A 204 3.85 1.12 10.71
N LEU A 205 5.07 1.61 10.52
CA LEU A 205 5.86 2.22 11.62
C LEU A 205 5.13 3.39 12.28
N GLU A 206 4.27 4.10 11.54
CA GLU A 206 3.46 5.21 12.05
C GLU A 206 2.56 4.85 13.24
N GLU A 207 2.27 3.55 13.48
CA GLU A 207 1.53 3.10 14.67
C GLU A 207 2.36 3.18 15.96
N LEU A 208 3.70 3.22 15.85
CA LEU A 208 4.61 3.37 16.97
C LEU A 208 4.89 4.83 17.34
N LEU A 209 4.37 5.75 16.54
CA LEU A 209 4.65 7.17 16.68
C LEU A 209 3.51 7.85 17.44
N GLN A 210 3.85 8.91 18.14
CA GLN A 210 2.92 9.86 18.72
C GLN A 210 3.35 11.28 18.35
N GLY A 211 2.39 12.20 18.38
CA GLY A 211 2.66 13.62 18.25
C GLY A 211 2.06 14.40 19.39
N ASN A 212 2.73 15.46 19.82
CA ASN A 212 2.11 16.57 20.54
C ASN A 212 2.93 17.87 20.41
N GLU A 213 2.32 19.00 20.78
CA GLU A 213 2.93 20.33 20.73
C GLU A 213 4.24 20.48 21.53
N LYS A 214 4.51 19.59 22.50
CA LYS A 214 5.65 19.70 23.43
C LYS A 214 6.79 18.75 23.11
N GLU A 215 6.48 17.55 22.62
CA GLU A 215 7.44 16.47 22.35
C GLU A 215 7.64 16.26 20.86
N GLY A 216 7.10 17.12 19.99
CA GLY A 216 7.20 16.95 18.54
C GLY A 216 6.15 15.98 17.99
N TRP A 217 6.00 16.00 16.68
CA TRP A 217 4.77 15.50 16.05
C TRP A 217 4.87 14.08 15.51
N SER A 218 6.04 13.45 15.53
CA SER A 218 6.27 12.10 14.98
C SER A 218 7.35 11.36 15.78
N GLU A 219 7.29 11.40 17.11
CA GLU A 219 8.27 10.73 17.98
C GLU A 219 7.82 9.33 18.36
N PHE A 220 8.77 8.45 18.71
CA PHE A 220 8.42 7.10 19.17
C PHE A 220 7.73 7.14 20.54
N GLN A 221 6.59 6.46 20.66
CA GLN A 221 5.88 6.28 21.93
C GLN A 221 6.72 5.55 22.98
N ASP A 222 7.53 4.58 22.53
CA ASP A 222 8.49 3.84 23.34
C ASP A 222 9.91 4.16 22.84
N GLU A 223 10.66 4.94 23.63
CA GLU A 223 12.02 5.40 23.32
C GLU A 223 13.02 4.26 23.05
N ALA A 224 12.71 3.02 23.46
CA ALA A 224 13.54 1.88 23.15
C ALA A 224 13.56 1.56 21.65
N PHE A 225 12.51 1.91 20.88
CA PHE A 225 12.56 1.84 19.41
C PHE A 225 13.56 2.84 18.82
N LEU A 226 13.59 4.08 19.33
CA LEU A 226 14.58 5.06 18.91
C LEU A 226 15.99 4.52 19.19
N SER A 227 16.21 4.02 20.41
CA SER A 227 17.48 3.41 20.80
C SER A 227 17.85 2.24 19.88
N PHE A 228 16.90 1.39 19.52
CA PHE A 228 17.11 0.29 18.56
C PHE A 228 17.60 0.78 17.20
N PHE A 229 16.90 1.74 16.57
CA PHE A 229 17.33 2.26 15.27
C PHE A 229 18.68 2.99 15.36
N GLN A 230 18.95 3.72 16.44
CA GLN A 230 20.26 4.33 16.66
C GLN A 230 21.39 3.30 16.71
N HIS A 231 21.18 2.15 17.36
CA HIS A 231 22.17 1.07 17.39
C HIS A 231 22.36 0.40 16.01
N VAL A 232 21.27 0.19 15.26
CA VAL A 232 21.33 -0.34 13.88
C VAL A 232 22.22 0.53 12.99
N LEU A 233 22.09 1.86 13.13
CA LEU A 233 22.85 2.82 12.33
C LEU A 233 24.30 2.99 12.77
N SER A 234 24.56 3.01 14.09
CA SER A 234 25.86 3.36 14.67
C SER A 234 26.84 2.20 14.84
N THR A 235 26.36 0.95 14.85
CA THR A 235 27.24 -0.22 15.03
C THR A 235 28.26 -0.33 13.89
N GLU A 236 29.50 -0.77 14.16
CA GLU A 236 30.50 -1.01 13.11
C GLU A 236 30.13 -2.16 12.15
N GLN A 237 29.71 -3.31 12.68
CA GLN A 237 29.35 -4.51 11.91
C GLN A 237 27.84 -4.77 12.00
N PHE A 238 27.17 -5.00 10.87
CA PHE A 238 25.74 -5.34 10.86
C PHE A 238 25.41 -6.21 9.64
N GLN A 239 25.09 -7.48 9.88
CA GLN A 239 24.85 -8.44 8.80
C GLN A 239 23.39 -8.50 8.34
N SER A 240 22.45 -8.04 9.15
CA SER A 240 21.04 -7.96 8.77
C SER A 240 20.70 -6.71 7.95
N ARG A 241 19.50 -6.68 7.38
CA ARG A 241 18.89 -5.52 6.71
C ARG A 241 17.48 -5.30 7.21
N ILE A 242 17.09 -4.04 7.30
CA ILE A 242 15.76 -3.64 7.77
C ILE A 242 15.12 -2.80 6.67
N VAL A 243 13.94 -3.22 6.23
CA VAL A 243 13.07 -2.44 5.36
C VAL A 243 11.83 -2.06 6.16
N VAL A 244 11.57 -0.76 6.26
CA VAL A 244 10.47 -0.20 7.02
C VAL A 244 9.50 0.46 6.06
N THR A 245 8.21 0.20 6.19
CA THR A 245 7.16 0.93 5.48
C THR A 245 6.44 1.85 6.45
N SER A 246 6.25 3.10 6.04
CA SER A 246 5.61 4.10 6.91
C SER A 246 4.84 5.17 6.16
N GLN A 247 3.75 5.69 6.76
CA GLN A 247 3.09 6.94 6.32
C GLN A 247 3.70 8.19 6.95
N ALA A 248 4.59 8.04 7.92
CA ALA A 248 5.23 9.16 8.61
C ALA A 248 6.73 8.93 8.82
N LEU A 249 7.53 9.98 8.73
CA LEU A 249 8.93 9.94 9.11
C LEU A 249 9.10 10.34 10.58
N PRO A 250 9.81 9.54 11.40
CA PRO A 250 10.14 9.96 12.75
C PRO A 250 11.21 11.06 12.73
N SER A 251 10.89 12.25 13.25
CA SER A 251 11.79 13.42 13.25
C SER A 251 13.12 13.14 13.98
N GLN A 252 13.05 12.39 15.09
CA GLN A 252 14.21 11.93 15.85
C GLN A 252 15.16 11.08 14.99
N LEU A 253 14.59 10.23 14.13
CA LEU A 253 15.35 9.33 13.27
C LEU A 253 15.88 10.04 12.02
N LEU A 254 15.15 11.03 11.47
CA LEU A 254 15.68 11.92 10.44
C LEU A 254 16.92 12.67 10.92
N THR A 255 16.81 13.27 12.11
CA THR A 255 17.91 14.03 12.74
C THR A 255 19.13 13.14 12.98
N TYR A 256 18.93 11.95 13.56
CA TYR A 256 20.03 11.02 13.86
C TYR A 256 20.61 10.37 12.59
N GLY A 257 19.74 9.87 11.71
CA GLY A 257 20.10 9.17 10.47
C GLY A 257 20.84 10.05 9.46
N SER A 258 20.66 11.37 9.52
CA SER A 258 21.42 12.34 8.71
C SER A 258 22.95 12.21 8.85
N ARG A 259 23.44 11.65 9.97
CA ARG A 259 24.86 11.38 10.27
C ARG A 259 25.37 10.07 9.68
N TYR A 260 24.45 9.21 9.21
CA TYR A 260 24.71 7.83 8.77
C TYR A 260 24.22 7.58 7.33
N ARG A 261 24.41 8.55 6.43
CA ARG A 261 23.88 8.51 5.04
C ARG A 261 24.31 7.31 4.19
N SER A 262 25.32 6.56 4.60
CA SER A 262 25.73 5.31 3.93
C SER A 262 24.95 4.09 4.41
N THR A 263 24.39 4.12 5.63
CA THR A 263 23.66 2.99 6.24
C THR A 263 22.17 3.26 6.43
N TRP A 264 21.71 4.48 6.13
CA TRP A 264 20.33 4.94 6.17
C TRP A 264 19.90 5.51 4.82
N ALA A 265 18.72 5.14 4.35
CA ALA A 265 18.09 5.76 3.19
C ALA A 265 16.56 5.82 3.35
N THR A 266 15.96 6.81 2.68
CA THR A 266 14.51 6.97 2.55
C THR A 266 14.13 6.93 1.07
N GLN A 267 13.01 6.28 0.76
CA GLN A 267 12.42 6.21 -0.56
C GLN A 267 10.96 6.62 -0.48
N LEU A 268 10.64 7.83 -0.95
CA LEU A 268 9.26 8.24 -1.16
C LEU A 268 8.66 7.46 -2.34
N LEU A 269 7.54 6.80 -2.10
CA LEU A 269 6.80 6.05 -3.09
C LEU A 269 5.63 6.89 -3.62
N THR A 270 5.66 7.19 -4.90
CA THR A 270 4.64 7.95 -5.61
C THR A 270 3.68 7.03 -6.37
N GLY A 271 2.64 7.63 -6.96
CA GLY A 271 1.71 6.93 -7.86
C GLY A 271 2.40 6.34 -9.08
N LEU A 272 1.72 5.41 -9.74
CA LEU A 272 2.18 4.76 -10.96
C LEU A 272 2.36 5.78 -12.09
N SER A 273 3.41 5.64 -12.88
CA SER A 273 3.58 6.36 -14.15
C SER A 273 2.49 5.98 -15.16
N SER A 274 2.29 6.79 -16.19
CA SER A 274 1.25 6.53 -17.21
C SER A 274 1.36 5.14 -17.86
N SER A 275 2.59 4.66 -18.10
CA SER A 275 2.82 3.31 -18.63
C SER A 275 2.46 2.21 -17.61
N GLU A 276 2.77 2.43 -16.34
CA GLU A 276 2.43 1.48 -15.27
C GLU A 276 0.93 1.46 -14.97
N GLN A 277 0.25 2.60 -15.10
CA GLN A 277 -1.22 2.68 -15.02
C GLN A 277 -1.88 1.84 -16.10
N LEU A 278 -1.42 1.97 -17.36
CA LEU A 278 -1.92 1.14 -18.46
C LEU A 278 -1.58 -0.34 -18.25
N ALA A 279 -0.37 -0.66 -17.78
CA ALA A 279 -0.02 -2.04 -17.44
C ALA A 279 -0.93 -2.63 -16.35
N LEU A 280 -1.37 -1.81 -15.38
CA LEU A 280 -2.33 -2.23 -14.36
C LEU A 280 -3.71 -2.55 -14.97
N PHE A 281 -4.20 -1.68 -15.85
CA PHE A 281 -5.47 -1.89 -16.55
C PHE A 281 -5.42 -3.14 -17.45
N ASP A 282 -4.34 -3.33 -18.20
CA ASP A 282 -4.12 -4.52 -19.03
C ASP A 282 -4.15 -5.80 -18.20
N LYS A 283 -3.42 -5.79 -17.08
CA LYS A 283 -3.32 -6.95 -16.19
C LYS A 283 -4.64 -7.34 -15.54
N THR A 284 -5.55 -6.38 -15.38
CA THR A 284 -6.92 -6.62 -14.90
C THR A 284 -7.91 -7.02 -16.00
N GLY A 285 -7.43 -7.11 -17.25
CA GLY A 285 -8.17 -7.61 -18.41
C GLY A 285 -8.89 -6.54 -19.23
N LEU A 286 -8.52 -5.27 -19.09
CA LEU A 286 -9.05 -4.17 -19.89
C LEU A 286 -8.21 -3.97 -21.16
N ASP A 287 -8.86 -3.64 -22.27
CA ASP A 287 -8.16 -3.35 -23.53
C ASP A 287 -7.51 -1.96 -23.46
N VAL A 288 -6.18 -1.94 -23.47
CA VAL A 288 -5.34 -0.74 -23.43
C VAL A 288 -4.66 -0.46 -24.77
N SER A 289 -5.12 -1.09 -25.85
CA SER A 289 -4.57 -0.84 -27.18
C SER A 289 -4.77 0.64 -27.57
N PRO A 290 -3.77 1.35 -28.12
CA PRO A 290 -3.91 2.78 -28.43
C PRO A 290 -5.03 3.12 -29.44
N ASP A 291 -5.46 2.15 -30.24
CA ASP A 291 -6.56 2.24 -31.20
C ASP A 291 -7.92 1.84 -30.60
N ALA A 292 -7.97 1.32 -29.38
CA ALA A 292 -9.20 0.99 -28.69
C ALA A 292 -9.98 2.27 -28.34
N GLU A 293 -11.31 2.23 -28.50
CA GLU A 293 -12.20 3.37 -28.24
C GLU A 293 -12.08 3.87 -26.78
N ALA A 294 -11.89 2.94 -25.84
CA ALA A 294 -11.77 3.21 -24.41
C ALA A 294 -10.39 3.70 -23.96
N TYR A 295 -9.36 3.69 -24.81
CA TYR A 295 -7.98 4.02 -24.43
C TYR A 295 -7.87 5.40 -23.78
N SER A 296 -8.44 6.42 -24.44
CA SER A 296 -8.40 7.80 -23.95
C SER A 296 -9.07 7.94 -22.57
N THR A 297 -10.15 7.18 -22.34
CA THR A 297 -10.88 7.15 -21.08
C THR A 297 -10.04 6.54 -19.95
N LEU A 298 -9.33 5.44 -20.21
CA LEU A 298 -8.44 4.82 -19.23
C LEU A 298 -7.28 5.75 -18.84
N VAL A 299 -6.68 6.45 -19.82
CA VAL A 299 -5.63 7.44 -19.55
C VAL A 299 -6.15 8.58 -18.67
N ARG A 300 -7.36 9.08 -18.94
CA ARG A 300 -7.99 10.14 -18.13
C ARG A 300 -8.26 9.68 -16.69
N MET A 301 -8.79 8.46 -16.51
CA MET A 301 -8.96 7.86 -15.18
C MET A 301 -7.62 7.75 -14.44
N GLY A 302 -6.59 7.21 -15.10
CA GLY A 302 -5.26 7.07 -14.52
C GLY A 302 -4.67 8.41 -14.05
N LYS A 303 -4.80 9.46 -14.87
CA LYS A 303 -4.33 10.81 -14.57
C LYS A 303 -5.09 11.45 -13.40
N ALA A 304 -6.41 11.34 -13.37
CA ALA A 304 -7.22 11.97 -12.32
C ALA A 304 -6.94 11.41 -10.92
N TYR A 305 -6.55 10.14 -10.83
CA TYR A 305 -6.11 9.50 -9.60
C TYR A 305 -4.60 9.61 -9.36
N GLU A 306 -3.87 10.35 -10.19
CA GLU A 306 -2.41 10.53 -10.10
C GLU A 306 -1.65 9.19 -10.00
N GLY A 307 -2.16 8.15 -10.67
CA GLY A 307 -1.56 6.82 -10.63
C GLY A 307 -1.74 6.06 -9.31
N HIS A 308 -2.63 6.48 -8.41
CA HIS A 308 -2.81 5.85 -7.09
C HIS A 308 -3.22 4.35 -7.19
N PRO A 309 -2.33 3.39 -6.86
CA PRO A 309 -2.54 1.96 -7.15
C PRO A 309 -3.83 1.39 -6.59
N LEU A 310 -4.14 1.63 -5.30
CA LEU A 310 -5.35 1.07 -4.69
C LEU A 310 -6.62 1.55 -5.40
N ALA A 311 -6.69 2.82 -5.78
CA ALA A 311 -7.87 3.40 -6.40
C ALA A 311 -8.04 2.85 -7.83
N LEU A 312 -6.95 2.77 -8.59
CA LEU A 312 -6.97 2.21 -9.94
C LEU A 312 -7.30 0.72 -9.95
N ARG A 313 -6.81 -0.07 -8.98
CA ARG A 313 -7.20 -1.48 -8.83
C ARG A 313 -8.69 -1.64 -8.55
N ILE A 314 -9.26 -0.79 -7.70
CA ILE A 314 -10.71 -0.80 -7.42
C ILE A 314 -11.49 -0.46 -8.68
N ILE A 315 -11.15 0.63 -9.37
CA ILE A 315 -11.83 1.03 -10.60
C ILE A 315 -11.77 -0.07 -11.65
N SER A 316 -10.58 -0.65 -11.84
CA SER A 316 -10.39 -1.76 -12.78
C SER A 316 -11.25 -2.98 -12.42
N GLY A 317 -11.31 -3.34 -11.13
CA GLY A 317 -12.16 -4.42 -10.64
C GLY A 317 -13.66 -4.13 -10.78
N GLU A 318 -14.08 -2.88 -10.58
CA GLU A 318 -15.47 -2.46 -10.81
C GLU A 318 -15.84 -2.53 -12.30
N ILE A 319 -14.96 -2.07 -13.20
CA ILE A 319 -15.15 -2.17 -14.66
C ILE A 319 -15.24 -3.64 -15.09
N GLY A 320 -14.31 -4.49 -14.64
CA GLY A 320 -14.31 -5.91 -14.98
C GLY A 320 -15.50 -6.70 -14.40
N GLY A 321 -16.07 -6.22 -13.29
CA GLY A 321 -17.18 -6.85 -12.58
C GLY A 321 -18.58 -6.48 -13.09
N LYS A 322 -19.61 -7.12 -12.52
CA LYS A 322 -21.00 -6.70 -12.74
C LYS A 322 -21.21 -5.27 -12.20
N PRO A 323 -21.91 -4.37 -12.91
CA PRO A 323 -22.67 -4.59 -14.15
C PRO A 323 -21.91 -4.30 -15.45
N PHE A 324 -20.64 -3.92 -15.40
CA PHE A 324 -19.91 -3.37 -16.56
C PHE A 324 -19.24 -4.45 -17.41
N PHE A 325 -18.81 -5.58 -16.83
CA PHE A 325 -18.26 -6.74 -17.54
C PHE A 325 -17.12 -6.40 -18.53
N GLY A 326 -16.30 -5.40 -18.21
CA GLY A 326 -15.21 -4.89 -19.04
C GLY A 326 -15.57 -3.66 -19.88
N ASP A 327 -16.83 -3.23 -19.89
CA ASP A 327 -17.27 -2.04 -20.63
C ASP A 327 -16.86 -0.74 -19.92
N VAL A 328 -15.68 -0.24 -20.29
CA VAL A 328 -15.10 1.00 -19.79
C VAL A 328 -15.98 2.21 -20.10
N LEU A 329 -16.62 2.25 -21.28
CA LEU A 329 -17.43 3.39 -21.71
C LEU A 329 -18.74 3.45 -20.93
N ALA A 330 -19.36 2.32 -20.62
CA ALA A 330 -20.51 2.27 -19.72
C ALA A 330 -20.15 2.74 -18.30
N TYR A 331 -18.99 2.36 -17.78
CA TYR A 331 -18.50 2.87 -16.48
C TYR A 331 -18.30 4.39 -16.54
N TRP A 332 -17.66 4.89 -17.60
CA TRP A 332 -17.45 6.32 -17.82
C TRP A 332 -18.77 7.09 -17.94
N ASN A 333 -19.75 6.60 -18.69
CA ASN A 333 -21.06 7.24 -18.80
C ASN A 333 -21.77 7.35 -17.45
N ARG A 334 -21.48 6.43 -16.52
CA ARG A 334 -22.08 6.42 -15.17
C ARG A 334 -21.34 7.33 -14.17
N TYR A 335 -20.01 7.40 -14.25
CA TYR A 335 -19.16 8.00 -13.21
C TYR A 335 -18.16 9.05 -13.72
N GLY A 336 -17.94 9.16 -15.03
CA GLY A 336 -16.96 10.03 -15.66
C GLY A 336 -17.10 11.51 -15.32
N HIS A 337 -18.31 11.98 -15.01
CA HIS A 337 -18.55 13.36 -14.55
C HIS A 337 -17.73 13.74 -13.29
N GLU A 338 -17.42 12.78 -12.41
CA GLU A 338 -16.57 13.03 -11.23
C GLU A 338 -15.11 13.29 -11.64
N ILE A 339 -14.64 12.59 -12.68
CA ILE A 339 -13.30 12.76 -13.23
C ILE A 339 -13.22 14.06 -14.04
N GLU A 340 -14.24 14.35 -14.85
CA GLU A 340 -14.38 15.60 -15.59
C GLU A 340 -14.38 16.81 -14.65
N ALA A 341 -15.00 16.70 -13.47
CA ALA A 341 -14.97 17.75 -12.46
C ALA A 341 -13.56 17.99 -11.90
N VAL A 342 -12.77 16.94 -11.68
CA VAL A 342 -11.35 17.07 -11.28
C VAL A 342 -10.53 17.73 -12.40
N GLU A 343 -10.69 17.26 -13.63
CA GLU A 343 -10.02 17.85 -14.81
C GLU A 343 -10.38 19.33 -14.98
N THR A 344 -11.65 19.68 -14.79
CA THR A 344 -12.13 21.07 -14.83
C THR A 344 -11.48 21.90 -13.74
N ALA A 345 -11.43 21.41 -12.49
CA ALA A 345 -10.78 22.12 -11.38
C ALA A 345 -9.27 22.35 -11.64
N ILE A 346 -8.58 21.38 -12.23
CA ILE A 346 -7.17 21.52 -12.62
C ILE A 346 -7.02 22.57 -13.72
N ALA A 347 -7.85 22.52 -14.77
CA ALA A 347 -7.81 23.48 -15.87
C ALA A 347 -8.15 24.91 -15.41
N GLU A 348 -9.12 25.07 -14.51
CA GLU A 348 -9.45 26.34 -13.87
C GLU A 348 -8.26 26.88 -13.07
N ALA A 349 -7.56 26.02 -12.33
CA ALA A 349 -6.36 26.40 -11.59
C ALA A 349 -5.22 26.84 -12.52
N GLU A 350 -4.99 26.13 -13.62
CA GLU A 350 -4.03 26.52 -14.68
C GLU A 350 -4.40 27.85 -15.34
N ALA A 351 -5.70 28.17 -15.42
CA ALA A 351 -6.22 29.45 -15.90
C ALA A 351 -6.19 30.57 -14.83
N GLY A 352 -5.68 30.31 -13.63
CA GLY A 352 -5.52 31.28 -12.54
C GLY A 352 -6.62 31.28 -11.49
N GLN A 353 -7.63 30.40 -11.59
CA GLN A 353 -8.63 30.18 -10.54
C GLN A 353 -8.12 29.17 -9.51
N VAL A 354 -7.18 29.64 -8.68
CA VAL A 354 -6.41 28.82 -7.73
C VAL A 354 -7.27 28.24 -6.58
N VAL A 355 -8.39 28.89 -6.23
CA VAL A 355 -9.25 28.53 -5.08
C VAL A 355 -10.54 27.87 -5.54
N GLY A 356 -10.97 26.83 -4.83
CA GLY A 356 -12.18 26.04 -5.07
C GLY A 356 -12.76 25.43 -3.79
N ALA A 357 -13.08 26.27 -2.79
CA ALA A 357 -13.67 25.84 -1.53
C ALA A 357 -15.04 25.13 -1.70
N ASP A 358 -15.76 25.47 -2.77
CA ASP A 358 -17.08 24.90 -3.09
C ASP A 358 -17.03 23.67 -4.02
N ASP A 359 -15.83 23.16 -4.32
CA ASP A 359 -15.68 21.95 -5.15
C ASP A 359 -16.40 20.76 -4.51
N LYS A 360 -17.12 19.97 -5.31
CA LYS A 360 -17.97 18.87 -4.82
C LYS A 360 -17.59 17.49 -5.31
N TRP A 361 -16.52 17.37 -6.07
CA TRP A 361 -16.10 16.09 -6.65
C TRP A 361 -15.65 15.12 -5.56
N ARG A 362 -15.97 13.83 -5.76
CA ARG A 362 -15.90 12.78 -4.72
C ARG A 362 -14.99 11.64 -5.14
N LEU A 363 -13.81 11.96 -5.64
CA LEU A 363 -12.85 11.01 -6.22
C LEU A 363 -12.54 9.82 -5.29
N ASP A 364 -12.53 10.04 -3.97
CA ASP A 364 -12.33 9.02 -2.94
C ASP A 364 -13.53 8.09 -2.70
N ARG A 365 -14.75 8.41 -3.19
CA ARG A 365 -15.99 7.78 -2.69
C ARG A 365 -17.21 7.80 -3.62
N PHE A 366 -17.08 8.21 -4.88
CA PHE A 366 -18.24 8.25 -5.80
C PHE A 366 -18.81 6.86 -6.08
N THR A 367 -18.00 5.79 -5.90
CA THR A 367 -18.49 4.42 -5.77
C THR A 367 -18.42 3.90 -4.34
N ARG A 368 -19.16 2.82 -4.08
CA ARG A 368 -19.17 2.16 -2.77
C ARG A 368 -17.81 1.53 -2.45
N GLU A 369 -17.12 0.95 -3.43
CA GLU A 369 -15.83 0.30 -3.20
C GLU A 369 -14.72 1.33 -2.98
N LEU A 370 -14.71 2.44 -3.72
CA LEU A 370 -13.79 3.56 -3.45
C LEU A 370 -13.97 4.08 -2.02
N ARG A 371 -15.22 4.31 -1.59
CA ARG A 371 -15.50 4.77 -0.22
C ARG A 371 -14.98 3.81 0.85
N ARG A 372 -15.19 2.50 0.64
CA ARG A 372 -14.82 1.46 1.62
C ARG A 372 -13.32 1.26 1.75
N ASN A 373 -12.58 1.45 0.66
CA ASN A 373 -11.18 1.06 0.60
C ASN A 373 -10.22 2.25 0.50
N VAL A 374 -10.57 3.30 -0.26
CA VAL A 374 -9.74 4.50 -0.43
C VAL A 374 -10.07 5.52 0.66
N ARG A 375 -11.32 6.00 0.73
CA ARG A 375 -11.70 7.00 1.74
C ARG A 375 -11.43 6.48 3.16
N ALA A 376 -11.82 5.25 3.48
CA ALA A 376 -11.64 4.70 4.82
C ALA A 376 -10.17 4.75 5.31
N ARG A 377 -9.20 4.50 4.42
CA ARG A 377 -7.78 4.57 4.78
C ARG A 377 -7.29 6.00 4.97
N LEU A 378 -7.70 6.92 4.08
CA LEU A 378 -7.35 8.35 4.22
C LEU A 378 -7.98 8.95 5.48
N GLU A 379 -9.21 8.54 5.80
CA GLU A 379 -9.92 8.95 7.01
C GLU A 379 -9.17 8.51 8.28
N GLN A 380 -8.62 7.29 8.32
CA GLN A 380 -7.76 6.85 9.43
C GLN A 380 -6.52 7.75 9.58
N THR A 381 -5.85 8.10 8.47
CA THR A 381 -4.70 9.00 8.47
C THR A 381 -5.08 10.39 9.02
N LEU A 382 -6.20 10.97 8.57
CA LEU A 382 -6.67 12.28 9.03
C LEU A 382 -7.15 12.25 10.49
N GLN A 383 -7.77 11.16 10.94
CA GLN A 383 -8.19 10.99 12.33
C GLN A 383 -6.99 10.96 13.27
N ARG A 384 -5.92 10.23 12.90
CA ARG A 384 -4.67 10.24 13.66
C ARG A 384 -4.03 11.63 13.68
N LEU A 385 -3.95 12.29 12.52
CA LEU A 385 -3.46 13.66 12.43
C LEU A 385 -4.25 14.61 13.35
N ARG A 386 -5.57 14.48 13.41
CA ARG A 386 -6.43 15.29 14.29
C ARG A 386 -6.15 15.06 15.77
N GLN A 387 -5.85 13.81 16.16
CA GLN A 387 -5.55 13.43 17.54
C GLN A 387 -4.15 13.93 17.96
N ASP A 388 -3.16 13.72 17.10
CA ASP A 388 -1.75 13.93 17.42
C ASP A 388 -1.29 15.38 17.14
N ALA A 389 -1.87 16.01 16.11
CA ALA A 389 -1.41 17.27 15.55
C ALA A 389 -2.57 18.18 15.13
N LYS A 390 -3.29 18.73 16.12
CA LYS A 390 -4.47 19.60 15.93
C LYS A 390 -4.27 20.66 14.84
N PHE A 391 -3.23 21.48 14.94
CA PHE A 391 -3.01 22.59 14.01
C PHE A 391 -2.60 22.12 12.62
N ALA A 392 -1.89 20.98 12.51
CA ALA A 392 -1.60 20.36 11.21
C ALA A 392 -2.89 19.86 10.55
N TYR A 393 -3.79 19.23 11.30
CA TYR A 393 -5.10 18.83 10.82
C TYR A 393 -5.94 20.02 10.32
N ILE A 394 -5.98 21.11 11.10
CA ILE A 394 -6.68 22.35 10.70
C ILE A 394 -6.06 22.90 9.42
N LEU A 395 -4.73 23.04 9.37
CA LEU A 395 -4.01 23.55 8.20
C LEU A 395 -4.28 22.72 6.95
N LEU A 396 -4.28 21.38 7.05
CA LEU A 396 -4.59 20.49 5.95
C LEU A 396 -6.00 20.71 5.40
N CYS A 397 -6.99 20.88 6.29
CA CYS A 397 -8.37 21.14 5.91
C CYS A 397 -8.52 22.52 5.28
N GLU A 398 -8.00 23.56 5.92
CA GLU A 398 -8.07 24.95 5.46
C GLU A 398 -7.42 25.13 4.09
N ALA A 399 -6.22 24.57 3.89
CA ALA A 399 -5.51 24.65 2.62
C ALA A 399 -6.12 23.78 1.50
N SER A 400 -7.12 22.93 1.80
CA SER A 400 -7.80 22.11 0.79
C SER A 400 -8.60 22.93 -0.22
N VAL A 401 -8.82 24.22 0.07
CA VAL A 401 -9.42 25.16 -0.87
C VAL A 401 -8.57 25.34 -2.13
N TYR A 402 -7.25 25.18 -2.06
CA TYR A 402 -6.37 25.33 -3.20
C TYR A 402 -6.46 24.13 -4.15
N ARG A 403 -6.65 24.41 -5.45
CA ARG A 403 -6.77 23.39 -6.50
C ARG A 403 -5.42 22.99 -7.11
N CYS A 404 -4.37 23.76 -6.86
CA CYS A 404 -3.03 23.54 -7.40
C CYS A 404 -1.94 23.86 -6.38
N ALA A 405 -0.69 23.76 -6.80
CA ALA A 405 0.45 24.14 -5.97
C ALA A 405 0.49 25.66 -5.77
N VAL A 406 0.65 26.09 -4.52
CA VAL A 406 0.68 27.50 -4.11
C VAL A 406 1.89 27.77 -3.21
N PRO A 407 2.32 29.03 -3.03
CA PRO A 407 3.42 29.36 -2.12
C PRO A 407 3.17 28.90 -0.68
N GLU A 408 4.25 28.60 0.05
CA GLU A 408 4.19 28.16 1.46
C GLU A 408 3.49 29.18 2.38
N ASP A 409 3.74 30.48 2.20
CA ASP A 409 3.10 31.53 3.00
C ASP A 409 1.57 31.52 2.91
N TRP A 410 1.01 31.05 1.79
CA TRP A 410 -0.44 30.96 1.62
C TRP A 410 -1.02 29.90 2.56
N TRP A 411 -0.34 28.77 2.70
CA TRP A 411 -0.71 27.74 3.67
C TRP A 411 -0.64 28.28 5.10
N LEU A 412 0.50 28.85 5.50
CA LEU A 412 0.71 29.34 6.87
C LEU A 412 -0.25 30.48 7.26
N SER A 413 -0.73 31.26 6.28
CA SER A 413 -1.73 32.32 6.51
C SER A 413 -3.06 31.81 7.06
N HIS A 414 -3.46 30.56 6.75
CA HIS A 414 -4.72 30.00 7.24
C HIS A 414 -4.75 29.85 8.77
N LEU A 415 -3.60 29.64 9.40
CA LEU A 415 -3.50 29.48 10.85
C LEU A 415 -3.42 30.82 11.61
N GLU A 416 -3.31 31.97 10.93
CA GLU A 416 -3.31 33.29 11.58
C GLU A 416 -4.63 33.56 12.33
N TYR A 417 -5.73 32.99 11.84
CA TYR A 417 -7.05 33.11 12.45
C TYR A 417 -7.23 32.22 13.69
N TRP A 418 -6.29 31.32 13.97
CA TRP A 418 -6.40 30.27 15.00
C TRP A 418 -5.62 30.58 16.29
N ASP A 419 -5.21 31.83 16.51
CA ASP A 419 -4.49 32.33 17.70
C ASP A 419 -3.27 31.48 18.08
N CYS A 420 -2.52 31.02 17.07
CA CYS A 420 -1.29 30.25 17.25
C CYS A 420 -0.05 31.07 16.85
N ASN A 421 1.06 30.86 17.55
CA ASN A 421 2.31 31.59 17.28
C ASN A 421 2.98 31.07 15.98
N GLU A 422 3.97 31.81 15.49
CA GLU A 422 4.72 31.47 14.27
C GLU A 422 5.34 30.07 14.32
N GLU A 423 5.97 29.71 15.44
CA GLU A 423 6.57 28.39 15.67
C GLU A 423 5.53 27.26 15.53
N THR A 424 4.32 27.41 16.10
CA THR A 424 3.23 26.43 15.97
C THR A 424 2.75 26.30 14.52
N ARG A 425 2.76 27.38 13.73
CA ARG A 425 2.38 27.33 12.31
C ARG A 425 3.40 26.57 11.47
N GLU A 426 4.68 26.89 11.63
CA GLU A 426 5.78 26.17 10.98
C GLU A 426 5.76 24.68 11.36
N ASN A 427 5.63 24.40 12.65
CA ASN A 427 5.51 23.04 13.18
C ASN A 427 4.31 22.26 12.63
N ALA A 428 3.16 22.92 12.46
CA ALA A 428 1.98 22.30 11.87
C ALA A 428 2.24 21.90 10.41
N LEU A 429 2.94 22.75 9.65
CA LEU A 429 3.30 22.46 8.27
C LEU A 429 4.33 21.32 8.19
N ASP A 430 5.36 21.34 9.04
CA ASP A 430 6.37 20.26 9.10
C ASP A 430 5.72 18.91 9.45
N ALA A 431 4.74 18.89 10.35
CA ALA A 431 3.99 17.68 10.65
C ALA A 431 3.24 17.10 9.44
N LEU A 432 2.77 17.96 8.51
CA LEU A 432 2.15 17.52 7.25
C LEU A 432 3.17 17.00 6.24
N LYS A 433 4.33 17.66 6.14
CA LYS A 433 5.46 17.24 5.29
C LYS A 433 6.01 15.87 5.72
N ASP A 434 6.24 15.69 7.02
CA ASP A 434 6.73 14.43 7.60
C ASP A 434 5.75 13.26 7.39
N ARG A 435 4.46 13.56 7.18
CA ARG A 435 3.38 12.58 6.91
C ARG A 435 3.04 12.43 5.42
N PHE A 436 3.77 13.13 4.55
CA PHE A 436 3.53 13.11 3.09
C PHE A 436 2.10 13.52 2.70
N LEU A 437 1.43 14.32 3.54
CA LEU A 437 0.10 14.86 3.26
C LEU A 437 0.16 16.13 2.40
N VAL A 438 1.38 16.67 2.25
CA VAL A 438 1.72 17.80 1.39
C VAL A 438 2.85 17.38 0.48
N GLU A 439 2.75 17.78 -0.78
CA GLU A 439 3.80 17.62 -1.78
C GLU A 439 4.50 18.94 -2.05
N GLU A 440 5.83 18.89 -2.08
CA GLU A 440 6.71 20.03 -2.27
C GLU A 440 7.27 20.04 -3.70
N ALA A 441 7.28 21.19 -4.34
CA ALA A 441 7.86 21.35 -5.67
C ALA A 441 8.43 22.76 -5.87
N ILE A 442 9.45 22.86 -6.71
CA ILE A 442 9.92 24.14 -7.24
C ILE A 442 9.23 24.39 -8.59
N SER A 443 8.42 25.44 -8.68
CA SER A 443 7.72 25.84 -9.90
C SER A 443 8.05 27.29 -10.23
N ALA A 444 8.53 27.54 -11.44
CA ALA A 444 8.95 28.88 -11.90
C ALA A 444 9.95 29.62 -10.99
N GLY A 445 10.70 28.90 -10.16
CA GLY A 445 11.67 29.46 -9.20
C GLY A 445 11.12 29.64 -7.79
N ASP A 446 9.81 29.45 -7.60
CA ASP A 446 9.14 29.54 -6.31
C ASP A 446 8.98 28.16 -5.66
N TYR A 447 9.10 28.13 -4.35
CA TYR A 447 8.79 26.94 -3.55
C TYR A 447 7.28 26.86 -3.31
N THR A 448 6.69 25.74 -3.70
CA THR A 448 5.23 25.56 -3.74
C THR A 448 4.81 24.25 -3.09
N LEU A 449 3.61 24.27 -2.52
CA LEU A 449 2.98 23.18 -1.78
C LEU A 449 1.62 22.85 -2.38
N ARG A 450 1.31 21.55 -2.48
CA ARG A 450 -0.02 21.07 -2.89
C ARG A 450 -0.46 19.85 -2.10
N GLN A 451 -1.76 19.56 -2.15
CA GLN A 451 -2.30 18.26 -1.75
C GLN A 451 -2.42 17.34 -2.98
N HIS A 452 -2.22 16.05 -2.76
CA HIS A 452 -2.67 15.02 -3.69
C HIS A 452 -4.20 15.09 -3.83
N ALA A 453 -4.76 14.85 -5.03
CA ALA A 453 -6.19 14.99 -5.30
C ALA A 453 -7.08 14.19 -4.35
N LEU A 454 -6.73 12.92 -4.09
CA LEU A 454 -7.43 12.09 -3.10
C LEU A 454 -7.36 12.62 -1.67
N ILE A 455 -6.25 13.23 -1.24
CA ILE A 455 -6.16 13.83 0.09
C ILE A 455 -7.06 15.06 0.12
N ARG A 456 -6.94 15.95 -0.87
CA ARG A 456 -7.76 17.15 -1.00
C ARG A 456 -9.25 16.85 -0.94
N SER A 457 -9.72 15.79 -1.60
CA SER A 457 -11.15 15.44 -1.64
C SER A 457 -11.73 15.00 -0.29
N VAL A 458 -10.88 14.49 0.61
CA VAL A 458 -11.24 14.17 1.99
C VAL A 458 -11.06 15.40 2.88
N SER A 459 -9.96 16.13 2.75
CA SER A 459 -9.69 17.36 3.50
C SER A 459 -10.78 18.42 3.30
N LEU A 460 -11.30 18.57 2.08
CA LEU A 460 -12.36 19.53 1.76
C LEU A 460 -13.71 19.16 2.41
N ASP A 461 -13.98 17.86 2.55
CA ASP A 461 -15.15 17.38 3.30
C ASP A 461 -15.03 17.69 4.80
N HIS A 462 -13.81 17.62 5.34
CA HIS A 462 -13.52 17.92 6.74
C HIS A 462 -13.53 19.43 7.01
N LEU A 463 -13.08 20.25 6.06
CA LEU A 463 -13.17 21.71 6.12
C LEU A 463 -14.61 22.17 6.36
N ASN A 464 -15.57 21.58 5.65
CA ASN A 464 -17.00 21.87 5.80
C ASN A 464 -17.59 21.48 7.17
N GLN A 465 -16.85 20.74 7.98
CA GLN A 465 -17.25 20.27 9.31
C GLN A 465 -16.34 20.84 10.41
N LEU A 466 -15.38 21.69 10.06
CA LEU A 466 -14.30 22.11 10.95
C LEU A 466 -14.84 22.99 12.09
N ASP A 467 -15.78 23.88 11.80
CA ASP A 467 -16.48 24.70 12.80
C ASP A 467 -17.22 23.81 13.81
N GLN A 468 -17.89 22.73 13.38
CA GLN A 468 -18.61 21.81 14.28
C GLN A 468 -17.67 21.03 15.22
N VAL A 469 -16.39 20.98 14.90
CA VAL A 469 -15.37 20.26 15.66
C VAL A 469 -14.69 21.14 16.71
N TYR A 470 -14.57 22.44 16.46
CA TYR A 470 -13.80 23.37 17.30
C TYR A 470 -14.57 24.61 17.80
N GLU A 471 -15.85 24.77 17.45
CA GLU A 471 -16.84 25.53 18.24
C GLU A 471 -17.23 24.79 19.53
#